data_AF-A0A480AGH9-F1
#
_entry.id   AF-A0A480AGH9-F1
#
_cell.length_a   1.000
_cell.length_b   1.000
_cell.length_c   1.000
_cell.angle_alpha   90.00
_cell.angle_beta   90.00
_cell.angle_gamma   90.00
#
_symmetry.space_group_name_H-M   'P 1'
#
loop_
_entity.id
_entity.type
_entity.pdbx_description
1 polymer ?
#
loop_
_entity_poly.entity_id
_entity_poly.type
_entity_poly.pdbx_seq_one_letter_code
_entity_poly.pdbx_strand_id
1 'polypeptide(L)' 'MDYDNLEPEEREILKRYRQLSQSQKEAVTASKQSFIDWIKTSVSWVWDKIKGYANDLWNLLKGLF' A
#
# COMPACT_ATOMS: atom_id res chain seq x y z
N MET A 1 -4.50 -3.73 -15.36
CA MET A 1 -4.73 -4.11 -13.95
C MET A 1 -6.07 -3.51 -13.58
N ASP A 2 -7.13 -4.31 -13.57
CA ASP A 2 -8.50 -3.83 -13.36
C ASP A 2 -8.68 -3.44 -11.88
N TYR A 3 -8.93 -2.15 -11.63
CA TYR A 3 -9.20 -1.61 -10.29
C TYR A 3 -10.40 -2.31 -9.61
N ASP A 4 -11.26 -2.95 -10.40
CA ASP A 4 -12.45 -3.66 -9.95
C ASP A 4 -12.17 -4.97 -9.20
N ASN A 5 -11.00 -5.60 -9.39
CA ASN A 5 -10.67 -6.88 -8.74
C ASN A 5 -9.85 -6.74 -7.45
N LEU A 6 -9.65 -5.52 -6.96
CA LEU A 6 -8.94 -5.23 -5.73
C LEU A 6 -9.83 -5.49 -4.52
N GLU A 7 -9.29 -6.17 -3.51
CA GLU A 7 -9.93 -6.33 -2.21
C GLU A 7 -10.20 -4.97 -1.56
N PRO A 8 -11.22 -4.83 -0.70
CA PRO A 8 -11.54 -3.55 -0.06
C PRO A 8 -10.35 -2.97 0.73
N GLU A 9 -9.51 -3.83 1.30
CA GLU A 9 -8.25 -3.52 1.95
C GLU A 9 -7.24 -2.86 1.00
N GLU A 10 -7.03 -3.45 -0.18
CA GLU A 10 -6.11 -2.94 -1.20
C GLU A 10 -6.59 -1.59 -1.72
N ARG A 11 -7.91 -1.44 -1.94
CA ARG A 11 -8.53 -0.18 -2.35
C ARG A 11 -8.31 0.91 -1.32
N GLU A 12 -8.45 0.62 -0.03
CA GLU A 12 -8.19 1.58 1.04
C GLU A 12 -6.72 2.00 1.08
N ILE A 13 -5.78 1.04 0.98
CA ILE A 13 -4.35 1.34 0.94
C ILE A 13 -4.03 2.25 -0.24
N LEU A 14 -4.52 1.93 -1.44
CA LEU A 14 -4.31 2.74 -2.63
C LEU A 14 -4.95 4.13 -2.52
N LYS A 15 -6.13 4.22 -1.92
CA LYS A 15 -6.80 5.50 -1.65
C LYS A 15 -5.96 6.37 -0.71
N ARG A 16 -5.51 5.83 0.42
CA ARG A 16 -4.65 6.53 1.39
C ARG A 16 -3.33 6.94 0.75
N TYR A 17 -2.73 6.04 -0.02
CA TYR A 17 -1.50 6.29 -0.75
C TYR A 17 -1.66 7.42 -1.78
N ARG A 18 -2.77 7.46 -2.52
CA ARG A 18 -3.06 8.53 -3.50
C ARG A 18 -3.18 9.90 -2.84
N GLN A 19 -3.71 9.96 -1.62
CA GLN A 19 -3.83 11.20 -0.84
C GLN A 19 -2.49 11.72 -0.30
N LEU A 20 -1.41 10.94 -0.36
CA LEU A 20 -0.09 11.38 0.08
C LEU A 20 0.51 12.44 -0.87
N SER A 21 1.26 13.36 -0.27
CA SER A 21 2.14 14.29 -0.98
C SER A 21 3.25 13.55 -1.72
N GLN A 22 3.87 14.19 -2.70
CA GLN A 22 4.93 13.56 -3.51
C GLN A 22 6.10 13.03 -2.67
N SER A 23 6.62 13.83 -1.73
CA SER A 23 7.71 13.39 -0.83
C SER A 23 7.32 12.23 0.09
N GLN A 24 6.04 12.15 0.48
CA GLN A 24 5.54 11.02 1.25
C GLN A 24 5.43 9.76 0.39
N LYS A 25 4.98 9.89 -0.86
CA LYS A 25 4.96 8.78 -1.83
C LYS A 25 6.36 8.23 -2.01
N GLU A 26 7.36 9.10 -2.21
CA GLU A 26 8.77 8.71 -2.32
C GLU A 26 9.27 7.99 -1.07
N ALA A 27 8.95 8.47 0.13
CA ALA A 27 9.32 7.80 1.38
C ALA A 27 8.69 6.41 1.52
N VAL A 28 7.42 6.27 1.12
CA VAL A 28 6.68 5.00 1.16
C VAL A 28 7.20 4.02 0.12
N THR A 29 7.53 4.49 -1.09
CA THR A 29 8.08 3.65 -2.17
C THR A 29 9.59 3.48 -2.12
N ALA A 30 10.27 4.13 -1.17
CA ALA A 30 11.73 4.04 -1.01
C ALA A 30 12.19 2.61 -0.76
N SER A 31 11.39 1.82 -0.05
CA SER A 31 11.70 0.43 0.30
C SER A 31 10.46 -0.33 0.74
N LYS A 32 10.46 -1.65 0.57
CA LYS A 32 9.40 -2.53 1.04
C LYS A 32 9.15 -2.36 2.55
N GLN A 33 10.22 -2.18 3.32
CA GLN A 33 10.11 -1.96 4.76
C GLN A 33 9.37 -0.66 5.07
N SER A 34 9.71 0.44 4.41
CA SER A 34 9.04 1.74 4.57
C SER A 34 7.56 1.65 4.21
N PHE A 35 7.23 0.91 3.16
CA PHE A 35 5.85 0.65 2.78
C PHE A 35 5.08 -0.11 3.86
N ILE A 36 5.63 -1.20 4.37
CA ILE A 36 5.02 -1.99 5.44
C ILE A 36 4.84 -1.13 6.70
N ASP A 37 5.83 -0.34 7.07
CA ASP A 37 5.79 0.53 8.25
C ASP A 37 4.72 1.61 8.11
N TRP A 38 4.62 2.19 6.92
CA TRP A 38 3.59 3.15 6.58
C TRP A 38 2.18 2.54 6.63
N ILE A 39 1.97 1.31 6.13
CA ILE A 39 0.66 0.64 6.26
C ILE A 39 0.36 0.34 7.73
N LYS A 40 1.32 -0.21 8.49
CA LYS A 40 1.15 -0.48 9.92
C LYS A 40 0.72 0.76 10.69
N THR A 41 1.27 1.90 10.35
CA THR A 41 0.98 3.19 11.00
C THR A 41 -0.33 3.82 10.50
N SER A 42 -0.51 3.89 9.18
CA SER A 42 -1.59 4.64 8.55
C SER A 42 -2.88 3.85 8.39
N VAL A 43 -2.76 2.53 8.29
CA VAL A 43 -3.86 1.59 8.00
C VAL A 43 -3.68 0.30 8.82
N SER A 44 -3.41 0.45 10.13
CA SER A 44 -3.14 -0.66 11.05
C SER A 44 -4.21 -1.77 10.99
N TRP A 45 -5.48 -1.39 10.88
CA TRP A 45 -6.60 -2.34 10.77
C TRP A 45 -6.59 -3.15 9.46
N VAL A 46 -6.04 -2.59 8.38
CA VAL A 46 -5.83 -3.30 7.11
C VAL A 46 -4.58 -4.18 7.20
N TRP A 47 -3.53 -3.72 7.88
CA TRP A 47 -2.28 -4.47 8.02
C TRP A 47 -2.52 -5.89 8.53
N ASP A 48 -3.36 -6.06 9.55
CA ASP A 48 -3.63 -7.40 10.11
C ASP A 48 -4.26 -8.37 9.12
N LYS A 49 -5.00 -7.85 8.14
CA LYS A 49 -5.61 -8.63 7.06
C LYS A 49 -4.63 -8.89 5.91
N ILE A 50 -3.85 -7.87 5.54
CA ILE A 50 -2.95 -7.95 4.38
C ILE A 50 -1.57 -8.51 4.69
N LYS A 51 -1.20 -8.71 5.97
CA LYS A 51 0.15 -9.18 6.35
C LYS A 51 0.56 -10.48 5.66
N GLY A 52 -0.40 -11.33 5.31
CA GLY A 52 -0.17 -12.58 4.58
C GLY A 52 0.20 -12.38 3.10
N TYR A 53 -0.24 -11.29 2.48
CA TYR A 53 -0.02 -10.97 1.06
C TYR A 53 0.62 -9.60 0.85
N ALA A 54 1.25 -9.03 1.89
CA ALA A 54 1.94 -7.75 1.83
C ALA A 54 3.04 -7.69 0.76
N ASN A 55 3.61 -8.86 0.40
CA ASN A 55 4.57 -8.96 -0.69
C ASN A 55 3.94 -8.74 -2.06
N ASP A 56 2.77 -9.33 -2.32
CA ASP A 56 1.99 -9.10 -3.54
C ASP A 56 1.55 -7.65 -3.65
N LEU A 57 1.07 -7.08 -2.54
CA LEU A 57 0.62 -5.69 -2.49
C LEU A 57 1.76 -4.70 -2.78
N TRP A 58 2.97 -5.00 -2.29
CA TRP A 58 4.17 -4.24 -2.64
C TRP A 58 4.53 -4.37 -4.13
N ASN A 59 4.43 -5.56 -4.72
CA ASN A 59 4.68 -5.76 -6.15
C ASN A 59 3.63 -5.04 -7.01
N LEU A 60 2.36 -5.08 -6.60
CA LEU A 60 1.28 -4.34 -7.22
C LEU A 60 1.56 -2.84 -7.20
N LEU A 61 1.96 -2.32 -6.04
CA LEU A 61 2.25 -0.89 -5.91
C LEU A 61 3.46 -0.49 -6.75
N LYS A 62 4.50 -1.32 -6.80
CA LYS A 62 5.63 -1.13 -7.71
C LYS A 62 5.21 -1.15 -9.19
N GLY A 63 4.28 -2.02 -9.59
CA GLY A 63 3.80 -2.08 -10.97
C GLY A 63 2.96 -0.88 -11.41
N LEU A 64 2.52 -0.03 -10.47
CA LEU A 64 1.86 1.25 -10.76
C LEU A 64 2.86 2.39 -11.04
N PHE A 65 4.16 2.17 -10.82
CA PHE A 65 5.26 3.10 -11.03
C PHE A 65 6.22 2.60 -12.11
#